data_AF-A0A962M8I1-F1
#
_entry.id   AF-A0A962M8I1-F1
#
_cell.length_a   1.000
_cell.length_b   1.000
_cell.length_c   1.000
_cell.angle_alpha   90.00
_cell.angle_beta   90.00
_cell.angle_gamma   90.00
#
_symmetry.space_group_name_H-M   'P 1'
#
loop_
_entity.id
_entity.type
_entity.pdbx_description
1 polymer ?
#
loop_
_entity_poly.entity_id
_entity_poly.type
_entity_poly.pdbx_seq_one_letter_code
_entity_poly.pdbx_strand_id
1 'polypeptide(L)' 'MVETQNISSTYMQLIQAIKSDKGLENDKQLADAIGVHPEVIYRLQKGAKQIRFDVLLLLKQYSGYSWKRLGDLIHEEFGA' A
#
# COMPACT_ATOMS: atom_id res chain seq x y z
N MET A 1 -14.34 -25.72 -8.33
CA MET A 1 -14.85 -24.34 -8.25
C MET A 1 -14.57 -23.87 -6.84
N VAL A 2 -13.84 -22.75 -6.73
CA VAL A 2 -13.57 -21.89 -5.54
C VAL A 2 -12.80 -22.63 -4.42
N GLU A 3 -11.63 -22.22 -3.94
CA GLU A 3 -11.25 -20.91 -3.39
C GLU A 3 -9.74 -20.65 -3.61
N THR A 4 -9.37 -19.86 -4.60
CA THR A 4 -8.02 -19.27 -4.62
C THR A 4 -8.03 -18.11 -3.64
N GLN A 5 -7.75 -18.46 -2.38
CA GLN A 5 -7.23 -17.67 -1.26
C GLN A 5 -7.28 -16.14 -1.44
N ASN A 6 -7.99 -15.50 -0.50
CA ASN A 6 -8.07 -14.05 -0.24
C ASN A 6 -6.68 -13.37 -0.17
N ILE A 7 -6.01 -13.15 -1.29
CA ILE A 7 -4.91 -12.18 -1.39
C ILE A 7 -5.55 -10.81 -1.58
N SER A 8 -6.35 -10.38 -0.60
CA SER A 8 -6.72 -8.98 -0.48
C SER A 8 -5.48 -8.25 0.04
N SER A 9 -4.53 -8.05 -0.88
CA SER A 9 -3.15 -7.61 -0.65
C SER A 9 -3.01 -6.70 0.55
N THR A 10 -2.16 -7.08 1.47
CA THR A 10 -1.83 -6.33 2.66
C THR A 10 -1.30 -4.90 2.33
N TYR A 11 -0.80 -4.68 1.11
CA TYR A 11 -0.49 -3.34 0.57
C TYR A 11 -1.74 -2.51 0.24
N MET A 12 -2.86 -3.13 -0.10
CA MET A 12 -4.17 -2.47 -0.23
C MET A 12 -4.61 -1.87 1.11
N GLN A 13 -4.44 -2.59 2.21
CA GLN A 13 -4.75 -2.08 3.55
C GLN A 13 -3.84 -0.89 3.89
N LEU A 14 -2.53 -1.01 3.63
CA LEU A 14 -1.60 0.11 3.79
C LEU A 14 -2.02 1.33 2.95
N ILE A 15 -2.33 1.14 1.67
CA ILE A 15 -2.74 2.21 0.77
C ILE A 15 -4.05 2.86 1.25
N GLN A 16 -5.03 2.06 1.71
CA GLN A 16 -6.26 2.58 2.30
C GLN A 16 -6.00 3.38 3.57
N ALA A 17 -5.13 2.90 4.46
CA ALA A 17 -4.75 3.62 5.69
C ALA A 17 -4.10 4.97 5.36
N ILE A 18 -3.16 5.00 4.42
CA ILE A 18 -2.51 6.24 3.98
C ILE A 18 -3.52 7.20 3.35
N LYS A 19 -4.42 6.71 2.49
CA LYS A 19 -5.47 7.56 1.89
C LYS A 19 -6.41 8.13 2.95
N SER A 20 -6.84 7.32 3.91
CA SER A 20 -7.71 7.77 5.00
C SER A 20 -7.02 8.82 5.89
N ASP A 21 -5.74 8.62 6.21
CA ASP A 21 -4.94 9.55 7.03
C ASP A 21 -4.72 10.90 6.33
N LYS A 22 -4.56 10.88 5.00
CA LYS A 22 -4.28 12.07 4.18
C LYS A 22 -5.54 12.68 3.54
N GLY A 23 -6.72 12.13 3.80
CA GLY A 23 -7.98 12.60 3.21
C GLY A 23 -8.03 12.45 1.69
N LEU A 24 -7.35 11.45 1.13
CA LEU A 24 -7.34 11.17 -0.30
C LEU A 24 -8.53 10.30 -0.70
N GLU A 25 -9.20 10.65 -1.79
CA GLU A 25 -10.41 9.98 -2.25
C GLU A 25 -10.10 8.82 -3.21
N ASN A 26 -8.95 8.85 -3.89
CA ASN A 26 -8.60 7.83 -4.87
C ASN A 26 -7.09 7.56 -5.00
N ASP A 27 -6.75 6.47 -5.67
CA ASP A 27 -5.37 6.00 -5.83
C ASP A 27 -4.55 6.92 -6.75
N LYS A 28 -5.20 7.67 -7.63
CA LYS A 28 -4.54 8.66 -8.49
C LYS A 28 -3.99 9.82 -7.64
N GLN A 29 -4.77 10.35 -6.71
CA GLN A 29 -4.31 11.40 -5.80
C GLN A 29 -3.12 10.94 -4.95
N LEU A 30 -3.11 9.68 -4.50
CA LEU A 30 -1.95 9.12 -3.79
C LEU A 30 -0.73 9.03 -4.70
N ALA A 31 -0.91 8.54 -5.94
CA ALA A 31 0.17 8.43 -6.91
C ALA A 31 0.78 9.79 -7.25
N ASP A 32 -0.06 10.79 -7.51
CA ASP A 32 0.34 12.18 -7.74
C ASP A 32 1.09 12.75 -6.53
N ALA A 33 0.60 12.49 -5.31
CA ALA A 33 1.19 13.02 -4.08
C ALA A 33 2.58 12.44 -3.77
N ILE A 34 2.84 11.19 -4.16
CA ILE A 34 4.15 10.55 -3.99
C ILE A 34 5.02 10.59 -5.27
N GLY A 35 4.53 11.22 -6.34
CA GLY A 35 5.27 11.40 -7.59
C GLY A 35 5.47 10.12 -8.42
N VAL A 36 4.52 9.18 -8.39
CA VAL A 36 4.58 7.93 -9.18
C VAL A 36 3.40 7.82 -10.14
N HIS A 37 3.53 6.93 -11.13
CA HIS A 37 2.42 6.63 -12.03
C HIS A 37 1.31 5.86 -11.29
N PRO A 38 0.00 6.14 -11.49
CA PRO A 38 -1.11 5.46 -10.82
C PRO A 38 -1.09 3.93 -10.95
N GLU A 39 -0.56 3.43 -12.07
CA GLU A 39 -0.38 1.99 -12.29
C GLU A 39 0.53 1.33 -11.24
N VAL A 40 1.47 2.07 -10.65
CA VAL A 40 2.35 1.58 -9.59
C VAL A 40 1.54 1.28 -8.32
N ILE A 41 0.63 2.18 -7.94
CA ILE A 41 -0.28 2.00 -6.80
C ILE A 41 -1.23 0.82 -7.06
N TYR A 42 -1.78 0.72 -8.27
CA TYR A 42 -2.62 -0.41 -8.67
C TYR A 42 -1.88 -1.76 -8.58
N ARG A 43 -0.65 -1.84 -9.11
CA ARG A 43 0.19 -3.05 -9.04
C ARG A 43 0.51 -3.42 -7.58
N LEU A 44 0.76 -2.44 -6.72
CA LEU A 44 0.95 -2.65 -5.28
C LEU A 44 -0.29 -3.27 -4.62
N GLN A 45 -1.47 -2.71 -4.87
CA GLN A 45 -2.74 -3.25 -4.36
C GLN A 45 -3.05 -4.66 -4.86
N LYS A 46 -2.53 -5.05 -6.03
CA LYS A 46 -2.68 -6.41 -6.56
C LYS A 46 -1.61 -7.40 -6.08
N GLY A 47 -0.73 -6.98 -5.17
CA GLY A 47 0.31 -7.85 -4.62
C GLY A 47 1.43 -8.13 -5.62
N ALA A 48 1.93 -7.09 -6.30
CA ALA A 48 3.05 -7.22 -7.22
C ALA A 48 4.21 -8.02 -6.58
N LYS A 49 4.66 -9.07 -7.27
CA LYS A 49 5.77 -9.95 -6.81
C LYS A 49 7.08 -9.21 -6.55
N GLN A 50 7.28 -8.06 -7.17
CA GLN A 50 8.43 -7.19 -6.96
C GLN A 50 7.93 -5.80 -6.62
N ILE A 51 7.91 -5.51 -5.33
CA ILE A 51 7.67 -4.16 -4.86
C ILE A 51 9.01 -3.44 -4.85
N ARG A 52 9.02 -2.38 -5.65
CA ARG A 52 10.10 -1.44 -5.73
C ARG A 52 10.28 -0.75 -4.36
N PHE A 53 11.44 -0.95 -3.73
CA PHE A 53 11.76 -0.36 -2.43
C PHE A 53 11.64 1.17 -2.43
N ASP A 54 11.93 1.82 -3.56
CA ASP A 54 11.70 3.26 -3.76
C ASP A 54 10.24 3.66 -3.50
N VAL A 55 9.27 2.85 -3.90
CA VAL A 55 7.85 3.18 -3.70
C VAL A 55 7.45 3.04 -2.23
N LEU A 56 7.98 2.05 -1.52
CA LEU A 56 7.78 1.92 -0.08
C LEU A 56 8.42 3.09 0.69
N LEU A 57 9.60 3.54 0.25
CA LEU A 57 10.25 4.71 0.81
C LEU A 57 9.43 5.99 0.58
N LEU A 58 8.88 6.17 -0.62
CA LEU A 58 8.01 7.31 -0.95
C LEU A 58 6.72 7.29 -0.11
N LEU A 59 6.06 6.14 0.01
CA LEU A 59 4.88 5.96 0.87
C LEU A 59 5.21 6.27 2.33
N LYS A 60 6.39 5.86 2.81
CA LYS A 60 6.88 6.18 4.15
C LYS A 60 7.06 7.68 4.36
N GLN A 61 7.77 8.34 3.43
CA GLN A 61 8.04 9.77 3.52
C GLN A 61 6.74 10.58 3.50
N TYR A 62 5.81 10.20 2.63
CA TYR A 62 4.53 10.89 2.48
C TYR A 62 3.59 10.65 3.67
N SER A 63 3.47 9.40 4.15
CA SER A 63 2.61 9.07 5.30
C SER A 63 3.16 9.62 6.62
N GLY A 64 4.48 9.74 6.75
CA GLY A 64 5.15 10.02 8.02
C GLY A 64 5.27 8.79 8.92
N TYR A 65 4.93 7.59 8.41
CA TYR A 65 4.99 6.37 9.19
C TYR A 65 6.43 5.90 9.44
N SER A 66 6.64 5.23 10.57
CA SER A 66 7.89 4.51 10.82
C SER A 66 7.91 3.21 10.01
N TRP A 67 9.09 2.66 9.76
CA TRP A 67 9.21 1.34 9.13
C TRP A 67 8.50 0.26 9.93
N LYS A 68 8.47 0.39 11.27
CA LYS A 68 7.70 -0.49 12.15
C LYS A 68 6.20 -0.39 11.84
N ARG A 69 5.62 0.81 11.81
CA ARG A 69 4.19 0.99 11.52
C ARG A 69 3.79 0.54 10.12
N LEU A 70 4.66 0.78 9.12
CA LEU A 70 4.47 0.25 7.77
C LEU A 70 4.50 -1.28 7.77
N GLY A 71 5.45 -1.87 8.50
CA GLY A 71 5.58 -3.31 8.68
C GLY A 71 4.37 -3.90 9.39
N ASP A 72 3.90 -3.29 10.49
CA ASP A 72 2.71 -3.70 11.23
C ASP A 72 1.50 -3.70 10.29
N LEU A 73 1.24 -2.60 9.57
CA LEU A 73 0.16 -2.54 8.56
C LEU A 73 0.34 -3.55 7.41
N ILE A 74 1.57 -4.00 7.15
CA ILE A 74 1.86 -5.02 6.13
C ILE A 74 1.87 -6.47 6.73
N HIS A 75 1.86 -6.63 8.05
CA HIS A 75 2.05 -7.92 8.72
C HIS A 75 0.85 -8.32 9.58
N GLU A 76 -0.01 -7.37 9.94
CA GLU A 76 -1.18 -7.56 10.81
C GLU A 76 -2.24 -8.51 10.20
N GLU A 77 -2.09 -8.94 8.94
CA GLU A 77 -2.91 -10.02 8.33
C GLU A 77 -2.39 -11.46 8.56
N PHE A 78 -1.15 -11.67 9.02
CA PHE A 78 -0.55 -13.02 9.11
C PHE A 78 -0.07 -13.40 10.53
N GLY A 79 -0.35 -12.57 11.53
CA GLY A 79 0.13 -12.70 12.91
C GLY A 79 -0.96 -12.91 13.97
N ALA A 80 -2.08 -13.56 13.63
CA ALA A 80 -3.10 -14.04 14.58
C ALA A 80 -3.42 -15.52 14.32
#